data_AF-A0A0F3RKY1-F1
#
_entry.id   AF-A0A0F3RKY1-F1
#
_cell.length_a   1.000
_cell.length_b   1.000
_cell.length_c   1.000
_cell.angle_alpha   90.00
_cell.angle_beta   90.00
_cell.angle_gamma   90.00
#
_symmetry.space_group_name_H-M   'P 1'
#
loop_
_entity.id
_entity.type
_entity.pdbx_description
1 polymer ?
#
loop_
_entity_poly.entity_id
_entity_poly.type
_entity_poly.pdbx_seq_one_letter_code
_entity_poly.pdbx_strand_id
1 'polypeptide(L)'
;MIISYTGFRRFYLVINIGGIYHKIKIGTSPDLTVAEARKKIQQLKRDIANGINPMDERRKINKERREKREKRLKLKNELTFGQVHVKYTEYSSLYHKSWKIMAQRVKRYLESLYNKKISEITKEDIQKIFDEITARNTM
;
A
#
# COMPACT_ATOMS: atom_id res chain seq x y z
N MET A 1 7.34 -23.32 21.65
CA MET A 1 8.29 -23.00 20.57
C MET A 1 7.72 -23.59 19.29
N ILE A 2 7.84 -22.91 18.16
CA ILE A 2 7.41 -23.44 16.85
C ILE A 2 8.64 -23.53 15.95
N ILE A 3 8.80 -24.65 15.25
CA ILE A 3 9.90 -24.91 14.33
C ILE A 3 9.31 -24.86 12.90
N SER A 4 9.90 -24.07 12.01
CA SER A 4 9.53 -24.09 10.59
C SER A 4 10.13 -25.30 9.88
N TYR A 5 9.58 -25.66 8.71
CA TYR A 5 10.15 -26.69 7.85
C TYR A 5 11.61 -26.37 7.43
N THR A 6 11.96 -25.09 7.38
CA THR A 6 13.32 -24.57 7.14
C THR A 6 14.23 -24.57 8.38
N GLY A 7 13.79 -25.08 9.52
CA GLY A 7 14.58 -25.19 10.75
C GLY A 7 14.61 -23.94 11.64
N PHE A 8 13.97 -22.82 11.23
CA PHE A 8 13.88 -21.62 12.06
C PHE A 8 12.98 -21.86 13.28
N ARG A 9 13.53 -21.62 14.47
CA ARG A 9 12.78 -21.73 15.73
C ARG A 9 12.26 -20.37 16.14
N ARG A 10 10.96 -20.29 16.38
CA ARG A 10 10.27 -19.06 16.79
C ARG A 10 9.68 -19.22 18.19
N PHE A 11 9.88 -18.22 19.03
CA PHE A 11 9.29 -18.14 20.35
C PHE A 11 8.00 -17.32 20.32
N TYR A 12 6.95 -17.86 20.91
CA TYR A 12 5.64 -17.23 20.99
C TYR A 12 5.13 -17.29 22.44
N LEU A 13 4.47 -16.21 22.86
CA LEU A 13 3.57 -16.21 24.01
C LEU A 13 2.14 -16.41 23.51
N VAL A 14 1.45 -17.40 24.04
CA VAL A 14 0.00 -17.58 23.86
C VAL A 14 -0.65 -17.18 25.17
N ILE A 15 -1.56 -16.20 25.12
CA ILE A 15 -2.23 -15.64 26.30
C ILE A 15 -3.64 -15.16 25.93
N ASN A 16 -4.56 -15.22 26.87
CA ASN A 16 -5.88 -14.59 26.75
C ASN A 16 -5.84 -13.20 27.40
N ILE A 17 -6.21 -12.17 26.65
CA ILE A 17 -6.30 -10.79 27.14
C ILE A 17 -7.72 -10.31 26.84
N GLY A 18 -8.50 -10.00 27.88
CA GLY A 18 -9.88 -9.50 27.73
C GLY A 18 -10.81 -10.45 26.95
N GLY A 19 -10.68 -11.76 27.14
CA GLY A 19 -11.50 -12.78 26.46
C GLY A 19 -10.98 -13.18 25.07
N ILE A 20 -10.00 -12.47 24.51
CA ILE A 20 -9.46 -12.74 23.18
C ILE A 20 -8.13 -13.49 23.28
N TYR A 21 -8.02 -14.59 22.52
CA TYR A 21 -6.78 -15.34 22.40
C TYR A 21 -5.76 -14.62 21.52
N HIS A 22 -4.58 -14.37 22.08
CA HIS A 22 -3.47 -13.72 21.38
C HIS A 22 -2.25 -14.64 21.27
N LYS A 23 -1.63 -14.64 20.08
CA LYS A 23 -0.35 -15.28 19.80
C LYS A 23 0.70 -14.21 19.49
N ILE A 24 1.53 -13.89 20.48
CA ILE A 24 2.52 -12.81 20.39
C ILE A 24 3.90 -13.41 20.10
N LYS A 25 4.51 -13.02 18.97
CA LYS A 25 5.89 -13.40 18.63
C LYS A 25 6.87 -12.67 19.56
N ILE A 26 7.75 -13.42 20.21
CA ILE A 26 8.78 -12.90 21.12
C ILE A 26 10.12 -12.74 20.39
N GLY A 27 10.45 -13.68 19.50
CA GLY A 27 11.71 -13.64 18.74
C GLY A 27 11.99 -14.94 17.99
N THR A 28 13.19 -15.04 17.44
CA THR A 28 13.69 -16.16 16.64
C THR A 28 15.05 -16.63 17.14
N SER A 29 15.31 -17.92 17.07
CA SER A 29 16.64 -18.51 17.31
C SER A 29 17.42 -18.53 15.99
N PRO A 30 18.75 -18.31 15.98
CA PRO A 30 19.64 -18.20 17.14
C PRO A 30 19.69 -16.82 17.80
N ASP A 31 19.14 -15.78 17.18
CA ASP A 31 19.20 -14.38 17.67
C ASP A 31 18.68 -14.18 19.10
N LEU A 32 17.80 -15.07 19.56
CA LEU A 32 17.24 -15.09 20.90
C LEU A 32 17.42 -16.47 21.53
N THR A 33 18.06 -16.51 22.69
CA THR A 33 18.19 -17.74 23.47
C THR A 33 16.87 -18.09 24.18
N VAL A 34 16.72 -19.36 24.59
CA VAL A 34 15.54 -19.80 25.35
C VAL A 34 15.41 -19.04 26.68
N ALA A 35 16.53 -18.78 27.36
CA ALA A 35 16.56 -18.08 28.65
C ALA A 35 16.11 -16.62 28.50
N GLU A 36 16.61 -15.91 27.49
CA GLU A 36 16.19 -14.54 27.18
C GLU A 36 14.72 -14.49 26.74
N ALA A 37 14.27 -15.47 25.95
CA ALA A 37 12.86 -15.57 25.57
C ALA A 37 11.95 -15.72 26.80
N ARG A 38 12.34 -16.53 27.80
CA ARG A 38 11.60 -16.67 29.07
C ARG A 38 11.55 -15.35 29.85
N LYS A 39 12.67 -14.64 29.97
CA LYS A 39 12.74 -13.32 30.63
C LYS A 39 11.80 -12.32 29.95
N LYS A 40 11.85 -12.22 28.61
CA LYS A 40 10.97 -11.35 27.81
C LYS A 40 9.49 -11.71 27.97
N ILE A 41 9.15 -13.00 28.02
CA ILE A 41 7.77 -13.45 28.26
C ILE A 41 7.30 -13.02 29.66
N GLN A 42 8.14 -13.17 30.68
CA GLN A 42 7.77 -12.80 32.05
C GLN A 42 7.54 -11.29 32.18
N GLN A 43 8.40 -10.47 31.57
CA GLN A 43 8.21 -9.02 31.53
C GLN A 43 6.89 -8.67 30.84
N LEU A 44 6.65 -9.23 29.65
CA LEU A 44 5.42 -8.97 28.89
C LEU A 44 4.15 -9.37 29.66
N LYS A 45 4.20 -10.47 30.42
CA LYS A 45 3.08 -10.86 31.30
C LYS A 45 2.84 -9.86 32.43
N ARG A 46 3.90 -9.31 33.03
CA ARG A 46 3.78 -8.27 34.06
C ARG A 46 3.19 -6.99 33.48
N ASP A 47 3.64 -6.57 32.31
CA ASP A 47 3.13 -5.38 31.63
C ASP A 47 1.63 -5.54 31.32
N ILE A 48 1.21 -6.71 30.82
CA ILE A 48 -0.20 -7.04 30.60
C ILE A 48 -1.00 -7.01 31.91
N ALA A 49 -0.46 -7.56 32.99
CA ALA A 49 -1.11 -7.52 34.31
C ALA A 49 -1.27 -6.09 34.85
N ASN A 50 -0.33 -5.20 34.53
CA ASN A 50 -0.40 -3.77 34.83
C ASN A 50 -1.31 -2.99 33.86
N GLY A 51 -2.04 -3.67 32.97
CA GLY A 51 -2.97 -3.05 32.02
C GLY A 51 -2.32 -2.55 30.72
N ILE A 52 -1.01 -2.75 30.53
CA ILE A 52 -0.31 -2.36 29.30
C ILE A 52 -0.53 -3.45 28.25
N ASN A 53 -1.47 -3.21 27.34
CA ASN A 53 -1.75 -4.16 26.27
C ASN A 53 -0.79 -3.96 25.08
N PRO A 54 0.11 -4.91 24.78
CA PRO A 54 1.05 -4.80 23.66
C PRO A 54 0.37 -4.77 22.29
N MET A 55 -0.93 -5.07 22.22
CA MET A 55 -1.71 -4.96 20.99
C MET A 55 -2.14 -3.54 20.68
N ASP A 56 -2.19 -2.64 21.66
CA ASP A 56 -2.71 -1.28 21.45
C ASP A 56 -1.74 -0.42 20.62
N GLU A 57 -0.43 -0.53 20.85
CA GLU A 57 0.56 0.08 19.97
C GLU A 57 0.45 -0.44 18.53
N ARG A 58 0.29 -1.76 18.37
CA ARG A 58 0.10 -2.38 17.05
C ARG A 58 -1.19 -1.89 16.39
N ARG A 59 -2.27 -1.74 17.15
CA ARG A 59 -3.54 -1.20 16.66
C ARG A 59 -3.38 0.25 16.21
N LYS A 60 -2.68 1.08 16.97
CA LYS A 60 -2.39 2.48 16.62
C LYS A 60 -1.61 2.57 15.30
N ILE A 61 -0.49 1.85 15.19
CA ILE A 61 0.32 1.82 13.97
C ILE A 61 -0.50 1.32 12.77
N ASN A 62 -1.30 0.27 12.95
CA ASN A 62 -2.13 -0.26 11.88
C ASN A 62 -3.24 0.72 11.47
N LYS A 63 -3.85 1.43 12.44
CA LYS A 63 -4.86 2.47 12.18
C LYS A 63 -4.25 3.61 11.38
N GLU A 64 -3.10 4.14 11.79
CA GLU A 64 -2.37 5.19 11.05
C GLU A 64 -2.02 4.75 9.62
N ARG A 65 -1.57 3.50 9.45
CA ARG A 65 -1.29 2.93 8.12
C ARG A 65 -2.54 2.84 7.24
N ARG A 66 -3.68 2.45 7.81
CA ARG A 66 -4.98 2.40 7.10
C ARG A 66 -5.43 3.79 6.68
N GLU A 67 -5.42 4.75 7.60
CA GLU A 67 -5.80 6.14 7.32
C GLU A 67 -4.91 6.77 6.23
N LYS A 68 -3.59 6.55 6.30
CA LYS A 68 -2.66 7.00 5.26
C LYS A 68 -2.93 6.36 3.91
N ARG A 69 -3.28 5.06 3.88
CA ARG A 69 -3.65 4.35 2.64
C ARG A 69 -4.95 4.90 2.06
N GLU A 70 -5.97 5.10 2.89
CA GLU A 70 -7.26 5.65 2.48
C GLU A 70 -7.11 7.07 1.94
N LYS A 71 -6.35 7.94 2.61
CA LYS A 71 -6.06 9.29 2.12
C LYS A 71 -5.36 9.29 0.77
N ARG A 72 -4.37 8.40 0.58
CA ARG A 72 -3.68 8.23 -0.72
C ARG A 72 -4.61 7.73 -1.80
N LEU A 73 -5.53 6.81 -1.47
CA LEU A 73 -6.48 6.27 -2.43
C LEU A 73 -7.50 7.33 -2.86
N LYS A 74 -8.05 8.09 -1.91
CA LYS A 74 -8.94 9.24 -2.20
C LYS A 74 -8.27 10.24 -3.14
N LEU A 75 -7.04 10.66 -2.80
CA LEU A 75 -6.28 11.57 -3.64
C LEU A 75 -6.06 11.00 -5.06
N LYS A 76 -5.73 9.71 -5.19
CA LYS A 76 -5.59 9.07 -6.49
C LYS A 76 -6.90 9.05 -7.29
N ASN A 77 -8.02 8.81 -6.62
CA ASN A 77 -9.32 8.77 -7.26
C ASN A 77 -9.83 10.15 -7.67
N GLU A 78 -9.43 11.19 -6.95
CA GLU A 78 -9.77 12.59 -7.23
C GLU A 78 -8.92 13.23 -8.33
N LEU A 79 -7.76 12.64 -8.65
CA LEU A 79 -6.90 13.16 -9.71
C LEU A 79 -7.58 13.07 -11.08
N THR A 80 -7.56 14.20 -11.78
CA THR A 80 -7.96 14.28 -13.18
C THR A 80 -6.86 13.75 -14.11
N PHE A 81 -7.24 13.31 -15.31
CA PHE A 81 -6.28 12.84 -16.31
C PHE A 81 -5.27 13.94 -16.68
N GLY A 82 -5.73 15.19 -16.83
CA GLY A 82 -4.86 16.33 -17.11
C GLY A 82 -3.78 16.53 -16.04
N GLN A 83 -4.16 16.49 -14.76
CA GLN A 83 -3.22 16.61 -13.65
C GLN A 83 -2.19 15.47 -13.62
N VAL A 84 -2.59 14.24 -13.95
CA VAL A 84 -1.64 13.13 -14.04
C VAL A 84 -0.76 13.23 -15.27
N HIS A 85 -1.28 13.73 -16.39
CA HIS A 85 -0.47 13.95 -17.58
C HIS A 85 0.63 15.00 -17.34
N VAL A 86 0.37 16.07 -16.58
CA VAL A 86 1.42 17.03 -16.18
C VAL A 86 2.52 16.31 -15.38
N LYS A 87 2.16 15.57 -14.34
CA LYS A 87 3.13 14.81 -13.52
C LYS A 87 3.90 13.76 -14.33
N TYR A 88 3.23 13.08 -15.24
CA TYR A 88 3.86 12.13 -16.15
C TYR A 88 4.87 12.83 -17.06
N THR A 89 4.52 14.01 -17.57
CA THR A 89 5.41 14.81 -18.42
C THR A 89 6.64 15.29 -17.65
N GLU A 90 6.46 15.79 -16.43
CA GLU A 90 7.56 16.16 -15.53
C GLU A 90 8.51 14.98 -15.29
N TYR A 91 7.98 13.83 -14.90
CA TYR A 91 8.76 12.60 -14.72
C TYR A 91 9.47 12.17 -16.01
N SER A 92 8.72 12.06 -17.12
CA SER A 92 9.25 11.60 -18.40
C SER A 92 10.34 12.53 -18.95
N SER A 93 10.28 13.83 -18.63
CA SER A 93 11.28 14.81 -19.06
C SER A 93 12.68 14.53 -18.51
N LEU A 94 12.76 13.88 -17.36
CA LEU A 94 14.02 13.52 -16.70
C LEU A 94 14.66 12.27 -17.30
N TYR A 95 13.84 11.34 -17.82
CA TYR A 95 14.31 9.98 -18.15
C TYR A 95 14.21 9.61 -19.63
N HIS A 96 13.43 10.34 -20.44
CA HIS A 96 13.15 9.94 -21.83
C HIS A 96 13.39 11.06 -22.83
N LYS A 97 14.27 10.86 -23.81
CA LYS A 97 14.58 11.88 -24.85
C LYS A 97 13.36 12.28 -25.69
N SER A 98 12.42 11.36 -25.91
CA SER A 98 11.21 11.55 -26.72
C SER A 98 10.00 12.06 -25.93
N TRP A 99 10.19 12.51 -24.68
CA TRP A 99 9.10 12.92 -23.78
C TRP A 99 8.18 13.98 -24.39
N LYS A 100 8.74 14.95 -25.13
CA LYS A 100 7.96 16.01 -25.78
C LYS A 100 6.97 15.47 -26.81
N ILE A 101 7.42 14.54 -27.64
CA ILE A 101 6.59 13.90 -28.68
C ILE A 101 5.48 13.08 -28.03
N MET A 102 5.80 12.34 -26.96
CA MET A 102 4.80 11.55 -26.24
C MET A 102 3.76 12.45 -25.55
N ALA A 103 4.19 13.48 -24.84
CA ALA A 103 3.28 14.43 -24.18
C ALA A 103 2.35 15.12 -25.19
N GLN A 104 2.88 15.51 -26.36
CA GLN A 104 2.08 16.12 -27.41
C GLN A 104 1.09 15.14 -28.05
N ARG A 105 1.47 13.87 -28.24
CA ARG A 105 0.54 12.83 -28.71
C ARG A 105 -0.57 12.56 -27.71
N VAL A 106 -0.23 12.42 -26.43
CA VAL A 106 -1.22 12.24 -25.34
C VAL A 106 -2.18 13.42 -25.32
N LYS A 107 -1.68 14.66 -25.38
CA LYS A 107 -2.53 15.84 -25.48
C LYS A 107 -3.44 15.76 -26.70
N ARG A 108 -2.90 15.58 -27.90
CA ARG A 108 -3.68 15.58 -29.15
C ARG A 108 -4.84 14.58 -29.16
N TYR A 109 -4.63 13.38 -28.61
CA TYR A 109 -5.64 12.31 -28.69
C TYR A 109 -6.55 12.23 -27.47
N LEU A 110 -6.08 12.66 -26.29
CA LEU A 110 -6.78 12.45 -25.02
C LEU A 110 -7.16 13.76 -24.31
N GLU A 111 -7.08 14.91 -24.98
CA GLU A 111 -7.46 16.22 -24.41
C GLU A 111 -8.90 16.22 -23.89
N SER A 112 -9.82 15.52 -24.56
CA SER A 112 -11.22 15.38 -24.13
C SER A 112 -11.37 14.74 -22.74
N LEU A 113 -10.38 13.95 -22.29
CA LEU A 113 -10.39 13.30 -20.97
C LEU A 113 -9.77 14.15 -19.87
N TYR A 114 -9.16 15.30 -20.18
CA TYR A 114 -8.33 16.04 -19.21
C TYR A 114 -9.06 16.45 -17.95
N ASN A 115 -10.34 16.82 -18.07
CA ASN A 115 -11.16 17.25 -16.95
C ASN A 115 -11.83 16.07 -16.22
N LYS A 116 -11.73 14.85 -16.75
CA LYS A 116 -12.32 13.64 -16.16
C LYS A 116 -11.39 13.07 -15.09
N LYS A 117 -11.96 12.59 -13.98
CA LYS A 117 -11.17 11.86 -12.97
C LYS A 117 -10.72 10.53 -13.55
N ILE A 118 -9.51 10.11 -13.21
CA ILE A 118 -8.95 8.86 -13.72
C ILE A 118 -9.76 7.66 -13.23
N SER A 119 -10.33 7.76 -12.04
CA SER A 119 -11.24 6.75 -11.48
C SER A 119 -12.56 6.62 -12.25
N GLU A 120 -12.91 7.61 -13.08
CA GLU A 120 -14.15 7.65 -13.86
C GLU A 120 -13.92 7.34 -15.36
N ILE A 121 -12.67 7.20 -15.80
CA ILE A 121 -12.36 6.82 -17.18
C ILE A 121 -12.61 5.32 -17.34
N THR A 122 -13.51 4.99 -18.27
CA THR A 122 -13.95 3.64 -18.57
C THR A 122 -13.30 3.12 -19.85
N LYS A 123 -13.46 1.82 -20.13
CA LYS A 123 -12.97 1.23 -21.38
C LYS A 123 -13.72 1.79 -22.59
N GLU A 124 -15.00 2.09 -22.41
CA GLU A 124 -15.91 2.64 -23.42
C GLU A 124 -15.48 4.06 -23.82
N ASP A 125 -15.06 4.89 -22.87
CA ASP A 125 -14.50 6.22 -23.17
C ASP A 125 -13.28 6.11 -24.10
N ILE A 126 -12.40 5.14 -23.83
CA ILE A 126 -11.19 4.90 -24.63
C ILE A 126 -11.55 4.35 -26.01
N GLN A 127 -12.48 3.40 -26.09
CA GLN A 127 -12.92 2.82 -27.35
C GLN A 127 -13.51 3.90 -28.28
N LYS A 128 -14.35 4.79 -27.74
CA LYS A 128 -14.92 5.90 -28.50
C LYS A 128 -13.84 6.78 -29.15
N ILE A 129 -12.79 7.11 -28.40
CA ILE A 129 -11.66 7.89 -28.92
C ILE A 129 -10.95 7.14 -30.06
N PHE A 130 -10.74 5.82 -29.91
CA PHE A 130 -10.14 5.01 -30.97
C PHE A 130 -10.99 5.00 -32.23
N ASP A 131 -12.31 4.84 -32.10
CA ASP A 131 -13.24 4.83 -33.23
C ASP A 131 -13.23 6.19 -33.96
N GLU A 132 -13.26 7.30 -33.22
CA GLU A 132 -13.17 8.67 -33.76
C GLU A 132 -11.84 8.96 -34.49
N ILE A 133 -10.73 8.39 -34.03
CA ILE A 133 -9.43 8.50 -34.72
C ILE A 133 -9.44 7.68 -36.01
N THR A 134 -10.03 6.48 -35.95
CA THR A 134 -10.07 5.56 -37.10
C THR A 134 -10.94 6.13 -38.22
N ALA A 135 -12.09 6.70 -37.89
CA ALA A 135 -12.98 7.38 -38.83
C ALA A 135 -12.31 8.58 -39.51
N ARG A 136 -11.52 9.38 -38.76
CA ARG A 136 -10.78 10.53 -39.32
C ARG A 136 -9.67 10.14 -40.29
N ASN A 137 -9.13 8.93 -40.20
CA ASN A 137 -8.05 8.46 -41.07
C ASN A 137 -8.54 7.72 -42.32
N THR A 138 -9.85 7.46 -42.42
CA THR A 138 -10.48 6.73 -43.55
C THR A 138 -11.23 7.66 -44.51
N MET A 139 -11.31 8.96 -44.21
CA MET A 139 -11.73 10.04 -45.11
C MET A 139 -10.50 10.73 -45.72
#